data_AF-A0A502HBD2-F1
#
_entry.id   AF-A0A502HBD2-F1
#
_cell.length_a   1.000
_cell.length_b   1.000
_cell.length_c   1.000
_cell.angle_alpha   90.00
_cell.angle_beta   90.00
_cell.angle_gamma   90.00
#
_symmetry.space_group_name_H-M   'P 1'
#
loop_
_entity.id
_entity.type
_entity.pdbx_description
1 polymer ?
#
loop_
_entity_poly.entity_id
_entity_poly.type
_entity_poly.pdbx_seq_one_letter_code
_entity_poly.pdbx_strand_id
1 'polypeptide(L)'
;MPTSQEHAAHDDAAAEEQIISDVAKYGFHVVVVPSDGYSPGFAYTVGLFKTYGYPELICFSLNQDLMHSMFWTAKELFDQQPQPDLALGYPDFIGDFDVRFLRVAKANYGDYFGYGRWFYKGWDFPALQIVWPDKQALFPWEEGFTASWKFGQPLLDRNHDFKFREEHGLNVYTTRQVLEGQPVLHVVHDDEGNWQFLSNAQYDDNDLRMVALIEIVAQDPTVNELFQLNYGWQAQREAIGGKWQKEAFEDEEDGAE
;
A
#
# COMPACT_ATOMS: atom_id res chain seq x y z
N MET A 1 -32.51 -4.39 8.20
CA MET A 1 -31.33 -3.56 7.89
C MET A 1 -30.15 -4.51 7.92
N PRO A 2 -29.51 -4.81 6.78
CA PRO A 2 -28.35 -5.69 6.76
C PRO A 2 -27.24 -5.06 7.60
N THR A 3 -26.54 -5.88 8.39
CA THR A 3 -25.37 -5.48 9.19
C THR A 3 -24.21 -5.03 8.28
N SER A 4 -23.22 -4.30 8.80
CA SER A 4 -22.06 -3.84 8.00
C SER A 4 -21.27 -5.00 7.36
N GLN A 5 -21.32 -6.20 7.97
CA GLN A 5 -20.74 -7.42 7.40
C GLN A 5 -21.57 -7.99 6.23
N GLU A 6 -22.90 -7.89 6.29
CA GLU A 6 -23.79 -8.30 5.18
C GLU A 6 -23.73 -7.32 4.00
N HIS A 7 -23.54 -6.01 4.26
CA HIS A 7 -23.26 -5.03 3.19
C HIS A 7 -21.88 -5.27 2.55
N ALA A 8 -20.81 -5.45 3.34
CA ALA A 8 -19.48 -5.75 2.80
C ALA A 8 -19.45 -7.04 1.98
N ALA A 9 -20.11 -8.11 2.44
CA ALA A 9 -20.17 -9.38 1.70
C ALA A 9 -21.02 -9.29 0.41
N HIS A 10 -22.06 -8.46 0.40
CA HIS A 10 -22.88 -8.20 -0.79
C HIS A 10 -22.12 -7.34 -1.82
N ASP A 11 -21.38 -6.34 -1.35
CA ASP A 11 -20.55 -5.48 -2.19
C ASP A 11 -19.38 -6.26 -2.81
N ASP A 12 -18.77 -7.18 -2.05
CA ASP A 12 -17.73 -8.10 -2.56
C ASP A 12 -18.28 -8.99 -3.68
N ALA A 13 -19.45 -9.62 -3.50
CA ALA A 13 -20.04 -10.49 -4.52
C ALA A 13 -20.38 -9.74 -5.82
N ALA A 14 -20.88 -8.50 -5.70
CA ALA A 14 -21.16 -7.65 -6.86
C ALA A 14 -19.87 -7.22 -7.58
N ALA A 15 -18.82 -6.88 -6.82
CA ALA A 15 -17.50 -6.56 -7.39
C ALA A 15 -16.88 -7.77 -8.10
N GLU A 16 -16.97 -8.97 -7.51
CA GLU A 16 -16.53 -10.23 -8.10
C GLU A 16 -17.22 -10.54 -9.44
N GLU A 17 -18.56 -10.38 -9.50
CA GLU A 17 -19.32 -10.57 -10.74
C GLU A 17 -18.91 -9.55 -11.82
N GLN A 18 -18.72 -8.28 -11.43
CA GLN A 18 -18.28 -7.23 -12.35
C GLN A 18 -16.87 -7.53 -12.89
N ILE A 19 -15.93 -7.97 -12.06
CA ILE A 19 -14.59 -8.39 -12.48
C ILE A 19 -14.70 -9.50 -13.52
N ILE A 20 -15.46 -10.57 -13.24
CA ILE A 20 -15.62 -11.69 -14.18
C ILE A 20 -16.20 -11.21 -15.52
N SER A 21 -17.23 -10.37 -15.48
CA SER A 21 -17.89 -9.79 -16.65
C SER A 21 -16.92 -8.98 -17.51
N ASP A 22 -16.16 -8.08 -16.88
CA ASP A 22 -15.22 -7.21 -17.59
C ASP A 22 -14.02 -7.98 -18.15
N VAL A 23 -13.49 -8.96 -17.41
CA VAL A 23 -12.44 -9.83 -17.97
C VAL A 23 -12.97 -10.60 -19.18
N ALA A 24 -14.19 -11.12 -19.14
CA ALA A 24 -14.77 -11.84 -20.28
C ALA A 24 -15.03 -10.92 -21.49
N LYS A 25 -15.41 -9.67 -21.25
CA LYS A 25 -15.82 -8.72 -22.29
C LYS A 25 -14.65 -7.92 -22.89
N TYR A 26 -13.72 -7.46 -22.05
CA TYR A 26 -12.64 -6.54 -22.42
C TYR A 26 -11.25 -7.17 -22.26
N GLY A 27 -11.17 -8.34 -21.62
CA GLY A 27 -9.94 -9.08 -21.38
C GLY A 27 -9.26 -8.78 -20.05
N PHE A 28 -9.58 -7.66 -19.40
CA PHE A 28 -9.18 -7.37 -18.03
C PHE A 28 -10.15 -6.37 -17.38
N HIS A 29 -10.09 -6.30 -16.05
CA HIS A 29 -10.81 -5.33 -15.21
C HIS A 29 -9.80 -4.45 -14.48
N VAL A 30 -10.15 -3.20 -14.20
CA VAL A 30 -9.34 -2.28 -13.40
C VAL A 30 -9.99 -2.12 -12.03
N VAL A 31 -9.35 -2.65 -11.00
CA VAL A 31 -9.72 -2.41 -9.61
C VAL A 31 -9.15 -1.07 -9.18
N VAL A 32 -9.98 -0.23 -8.55
CA VAL A 32 -9.57 1.08 -8.02
C VAL A 32 -9.75 1.07 -6.51
N VAL A 33 -8.66 1.38 -5.80
CA VAL A 33 -8.64 1.56 -4.36
C VAL A 33 -8.42 3.05 -4.07
N PRO A 34 -9.41 3.76 -3.49
CA PRO A 34 -9.28 5.18 -3.22
C PRO A 34 -8.20 5.44 -2.16
N SER A 35 -7.68 6.66 -2.14
CA SER A 35 -6.89 7.15 -1.01
C SER A 35 -7.78 7.26 0.23
N ASP A 36 -7.23 6.97 1.40
CA ASP A 36 -7.89 7.11 2.69
C ASP A 36 -7.40 8.37 3.46
N GLY A 37 -6.63 9.25 2.80
CA GLY A 37 -6.02 10.45 3.41
C GLY A 37 -4.57 10.24 3.86
N TYR A 38 -4.20 9.02 4.27
CA TYR A 38 -2.82 8.64 4.62
C TYR A 38 -2.18 7.80 3.51
N SER A 39 -2.87 6.76 3.08
CA SER A 39 -2.50 5.87 1.99
C SER A 39 -2.78 6.48 0.63
N PRO A 40 -1.82 6.42 -0.32
CA PRO A 40 -2.10 6.81 -1.69
C PRO A 40 -3.13 5.86 -2.29
N GLY A 41 -4.09 6.43 -3.02
CA GLY A 41 -4.98 5.64 -3.85
C GLY A 41 -4.17 4.93 -4.94
N PHE A 42 -4.66 3.78 -5.38
CA PHE A 42 -4.02 3.00 -6.43
C PHE A 42 -5.04 2.26 -7.26
N ALA A 43 -4.60 1.79 -8.42
CA ALA A 43 -5.39 0.90 -9.24
C ALA A 43 -4.52 -0.25 -9.72
N TYR A 44 -5.14 -1.40 -9.96
CA TYR A 44 -4.46 -2.55 -10.52
C TYR A 44 -5.38 -3.34 -11.45
N THR A 45 -4.77 -4.09 -12.36
CA THR A 45 -5.52 -4.92 -13.30
C THR A 45 -5.78 -6.32 -12.74
N VAL A 46 -6.89 -6.91 -13.17
CA VAL A 46 -7.19 -8.33 -13.00
C VAL A 46 -7.61 -8.89 -14.34
N GLY A 47 -6.94 -9.94 -14.81
CA GLY A 47 -7.30 -10.66 -16.03
C GLY A 47 -6.32 -10.51 -17.19
N LEU A 48 -5.38 -9.54 -17.15
CA LEU A 48 -4.37 -9.39 -18.21
C LEU A 48 -3.58 -10.68 -18.40
N PHE A 49 -3.18 -11.30 -17.29
CA PHE A 49 -2.42 -12.54 -17.34
C PHE A 49 -3.25 -13.71 -17.86
N LYS A 50 -4.50 -13.86 -17.39
CA LYS A 50 -5.41 -14.92 -17.85
C LYS A 50 -5.70 -14.82 -19.35
N THR A 51 -5.96 -13.62 -19.85
CA THR A 51 -6.46 -13.40 -21.20
C THR A 51 -5.34 -13.36 -22.23
N TYR A 52 -4.23 -12.69 -21.89
CA TYR A 52 -3.17 -12.39 -22.86
C TYR A 52 -1.80 -12.96 -22.48
N GLY A 53 -1.63 -13.44 -21.24
CA GLY A 53 -0.33 -13.86 -20.70
C GLY A 53 0.57 -12.69 -20.28
N TYR A 54 0.05 -11.46 -20.28
CA TYR A 54 0.78 -10.27 -19.85
C TYR A 54 0.82 -10.14 -18.33
N PRO A 55 1.82 -9.48 -17.73
CA PRO A 55 1.80 -9.17 -16.30
C PRO A 55 0.58 -8.32 -15.92
N GLU A 56 0.03 -8.56 -14.73
CA GLU A 56 -0.89 -7.61 -14.13
C GLU A 56 -0.16 -6.29 -13.84
N LEU A 57 -0.88 -5.17 -13.87
CA LEU A 57 -0.32 -3.84 -13.72
C LEU A 57 -0.83 -3.20 -12.43
N ILE A 58 -0.01 -2.36 -11.82
CA ILE A 58 -0.40 -1.51 -10.68
C ILE A 58 0.18 -0.10 -10.85
N CYS A 59 -0.59 0.92 -10.46
CA CYS A 59 -0.19 2.33 -10.49
C CYS A 59 -0.77 3.07 -9.27
N PHE A 60 -0.09 4.10 -8.79
CA PHE A 60 -0.42 4.83 -7.55
C PHE A 60 -0.61 6.33 -7.78
N SER A 61 -1.36 6.97 -6.88
CA SER A 61 -1.46 8.42 -6.65
C SER A 61 -1.88 9.33 -7.82
N LEU A 62 -2.15 8.77 -8.99
CA LEU A 62 -2.73 9.50 -10.12
C LEU A 62 -4.26 9.45 -10.06
N ASN A 63 -4.93 10.34 -10.78
CA ASN A 63 -6.38 10.28 -10.89
C ASN A 63 -6.81 8.98 -11.62
N GLN A 64 -8.04 8.53 -11.34
CA GLN A 64 -8.56 7.25 -11.83
C GLN A 64 -8.54 7.15 -13.37
N ASP A 65 -8.95 8.21 -14.07
CA ASP A 65 -9.01 8.23 -15.53
C ASP A 65 -7.62 8.06 -16.15
N LEU A 66 -6.60 8.72 -15.58
CA LEU A 66 -5.22 8.60 -16.02
C LEU A 66 -4.66 7.21 -15.75
N MET A 67 -4.87 6.65 -14.54
CA MET A 67 -4.43 5.28 -14.25
C MET A 67 -5.09 4.26 -15.20
N HIS A 68 -6.39 4.43 -15.47
CA HIS A 68 -7.10 3.57 -16.42
C HIS A 68 -6.55 3.70 -17.85
N SER A 69 -6.28 4.93 -18.31
CA SER A 69 -5.64 5.17 -19.60
C SER A 69 -4.27 4.53 -19.69
N MET A 70 -3.44 4.64 -18.64
CA MET A 70 -2.10 4.04 -18.59
C MET A 70 -2.15 2.51 -18.70
N PHE A 71 -3.13 1.84 -18.10
CA PHE A 71 -3.26 0.39 -18.26
C PHE A 71 -3.66 -0.02 -19.68
N TRP A 72 -4.48 0.80 -20.34
CA TRP A 72 -4.81 0.55 -21.74
C TRP A 72 -3.61 0.76 -22.66
N THR A 73 -2.86 1.86 -22.47
CA THR A 73 -1.59 2.12 -23.19
C THR A 73 -0.57 0.99 -22.96
N ALA A 74 -0.42 0.51 -21.72
CA ALA A 74 0.44 -0.64 -21.42
C ALA A 74 -0.01 -1.91 -22.13
N LYS A 75 -1.32 -2.17 -22.20
CA LYS A 75 -1.85 -3.32 -22.93
C LYS A 75 -1.50 -3.22 -24.42
N GLU A 76 -1.67 -2.06 -25.04
CA GLU A 76 -1.33 -1.85 -26.46
C GLU A 76 0.18 -2.00 -26.71
N LEU A 77 1.01 -1.55 -25.78
CA LEU A 77 2.45 -1.82 -25.80
C LEU A 77 2.73 -3.33 -25.73
N PHE A 78 2.07 -4.06 -24.83
CA PHE A 78 2.30 -5.50 -24.64
C PHE A 78 1.81 -6.35 -25.81
N ASP A 79 0.82 -5.90 -26.57
CA ASP A 79 0.44 -6.54 -27.84
C ASP A 79 1.59 -6.57 -28.87
N GLN A 80 2.47 -5.58 -28.82
CA GLN A 80 3.63 -5.47 -29.70
C GLN A 80 4.89 -6.04 -29.04
N GLN A 81 5.01 -5.88 -27.72
CA GLN A 81 6.14 -6.31 -26.91
C GLN A 81 5.65 -7.00 -25.62
N PRO A 82 5.28 -8.29 -25.67
CA PRO A 82 4.72 -9.02 -24.52
C PRO A 82 5.63 -9.08 -23.28
N GLN A 83 6.92 -8.84 -23.47
CA GLN A 83 7.92 -8.73 -22.41
C GLN A 83 8.66 -7.39 -22.58
N PRO A 84 8.19 -6.31 -21.93
CA PRO A 84 8.88 -5.03 -21.99
C PRO A 84 10.29 -5.14 -21.39
N ASP A 85 11.22 -4.38 -21.94
CA ASP A 85 12.55 -4.21 -21.35
C ASP A 85 12.43 -3.23 -20.18
N LEU A 86 12.58 -3.75 -18.97
CA LEU A 86 12.41 -2.99 -17.72
C LEU A 86 13.53 -1.97 -17.48
N ALA A 87 14.60 -1.98 -18.29
CA ALA A 87 15.64 -0.97 -18.25
C ALA A 87 15.27 0.31 -19.04
N LEU A 88 14.24 0.25 -19.88
CA LEU A 88 13.84 1.35 -20.77
C LEU A 88 12.76 2.24 -20.16
N GLY A 89 12.77 3.49 -20.62
CA GLY A 89 11.64 4.40 -20.50
C GLY A 89 10.63 4.19 -21.61
N TYR A 90 9.36 4.36 -21.26
CA TYR A 90 8.26 4.22 -22.20
C TYR A 90 7.50 5.55 -22.30
N PRO A 91 7.56 6.25 -23.44
CA PRO A 91 6.83 7.50 -23.67
C PRO A 91 5.33 7.22 -23.89
N ASP A 92 4.55 8.28 -24.06
CA ASP A 92 3.12 8.26 -24.46
C ASP A 92 2.14 7.75 -23.39
N PHE A 93 2.61 7.46 -22.18
CA PHE A 93 1.74 7.13 -21.04
C PHE A 93 1.17 8.37 -20.37
N ILE A 94 1.97 9.43 -20.21
CA ILE A 94 1.60 10.64 -19.48
C ILE A 94 2.22 11.87 -20.15
N GLY A 95 1.55 12.42 -21.16
CA GLY A 95 2.05 13.59 -21.90
C GLY A 95 3.47 13.34 -22.44
N ASP A 96 4.39 14.26 -22.17
CA ASP A 96 5.79 14.18 -22.63
C ASP A 96 6.71 13.40 -21.67
N PHE A 97 6.15 12.75 -20.64
CA PHE A 97 6.93 12.03 -19.63
C PHE A 97 6.97 10.53 -19.90
N ASP A 98 8.19 9.98 -19.85
CA ASP A 98 8.40 8.54 -19.83
C ASP A 98 7.93 7.93 -18.51
N VAL A 99 7.37 6.73 -18.56
CA VAL A 99 7.18 5.87 -17.37
C VAL A 99 8.25 4.78 -17.31
N ARG A 100 8.38 4.14 -16.14
CA ARG A 100 9.18 2.93 -15.93
C ARG A 100 8.30 1.79 -15.48
N PHE A 101 8.65 0.57 -15.88
CA PHE A 101 8.06 -0.65 -15.35
C PHE A 101 9.00 -1.29 -14.34
N LEU A 102 8.52 -1.54 -13.13
CA LEU A 102 9.25 -2.29 -12.11
C LEU A 102 8.56 -3.63 -11.83
N ARG A 103 9.31 -4.69 -11.54
CA ARG A 103 8.72 -5.96 -11.10
C ARG A 103 8.13 -5.79 -9.72
N VAL A 104 6.91 -6.25 -9.50
CA VAL A 104 6.36 -6.33 -8.14
C VAL A 104 6.96 -7.55 -7.44
N ALA A 105 7.60 -7.34 -6.30
CA ALA A 105 8.09 -8.43 -5.45
C ALA A 105 6.91 -9.20 -4.85
N LYS A 106 7.01 -10.54 -4.80
CA LYS A 106 5.93 -11.41 -4.28
C LYS A 106 5.52 -11.10 -2.84
N ALA A 107 6.44 -10.55 -2.04
CA ALA A 107 6.16 -10.11 -0.67
C ALA A 107 5.10 -9.01 -0.59
N ASN A 108 4.92 -8.21 -1.65
CA ASN A 108 3.95 -7.11 -1.71
C ASN A 108 2.58 -7.54 -2.26
N TYR A 109 2.44 -8.78 -2.77
CA TYR A 109 1.19 -9.20 -3.41
C TYR A 109 0.01 -9.21 -2.44
N GLY A 110 0.26 -9.64 -1.20
CA GLY A 110 -0.73 -9.68 -0.12
C GLY A 110 -1.35 -8.34 0.21
N ASP A 111 -0.59 -7.25 0.03
CA ASP A 111 -1.01 -5.91 0.44
C ASP A 111 -1.82 -5.17 -0.65
N TYR A 112 -1.69 -5.58 -1.92
CA TYR A 112 -2.24 -4.81 -3.05
C TYR A 112 -3.17 -5.60 -3.98
N PHE A 113 -2.95 -6.90 -4.17
CA PHE A 113 -3.65 -7.67 -5.21
C PHE A 113 -4.75 -8.58 -4.65
N GLY A 114 -5.62 -8.03 -3.78
CA GLY A 114 -6.70 -8.78 -3.12
C GLY A 114 -7.61 -9.55 -4.08
N TYR A 115 -8.23 -8.85 -5.03
CA TYR A 115 -9.07 -9.49 -6.06
C TYR A 115 -8.27 -10.31 -7.06
N GLY A 116 -7.00 -9.95 -7.31
CA GLY A 116 -6.10 -10.77 -8.13
C GLY A 116 -5.93 -12.16 -7.51
N ARG A 117 -5.66 -12.24 -6.20
CA ARG A 117 -5.55 -13.51 -5.48
C ARG A 117 -6.81 -14.35 -5.60
N TRP A 118 -7.97 -13.73 -5.37
CA TRP A 118 -9.27 -14.38 -5.47
C TRP A 118 -9.49 -14.95 -6.88
N PHE A 119 -9.30 -14.11 -7.90
CA PHE A 119 -9.55 -14.46 -9.29
C PHE A 119 -8.64 -15.59 -9.80
N TYR A 120 -7.35 -15.54 -9.45
CA TYR A 120 -6.34 -16.53 -9.85
C TYR A 120 -6.24 -17.73 -8.89
N LYS A 121 -7.00 -17.72 -7.79
CA LYS A 121 -6.95 -18.74 -6.72
C LYS A 121 -5.55 -18.93 -6.13
N GLY A 122 -4.76 -17.86 -6.09
CA GLY A 122 -3.36 -17.90 -5.67
C GLY A 122 -2.57 -16.69 -6.16
N TRP A 123 -1.24 -16.79 -6.07
CA TRP A 123 -0.31 -15.73 -6.43
C TRP A 123 0.43 -15.98 -7.75
N ASP A 124 -0.06 -16.94 -8.55
CA ASP A 124 0.60 -17.43 -9.76
C ASP A 124 0.31 -16.55 -10.97
N PHE A 125 0.65 -15.27 -10.87
CA PHE A 125 0.66 -14.29 -11.96
C PHE A 125 1.84 -13.32 -11.79
N PRO A 126 2.53 -12.92 -12.88
CA PRO A 126 3.51 -11.84 -12.82
C PRO A 126 2.80 -10.49 -12.69
N ALA A 127 3.45 -9.51 -12.04
CA ALA A 127 2.94 -8.16 -11.97
C ALA A 127 4.06 -7.13 -12.17
N LEU A 128 3.72 -6.02 -12.82
CA LEU A 128 4.58 -4.86 -13.00
C LEU A 128 3.92 -3.61 -12.41
N GLN A 129 4.70 -2.80 -11.72
CA GLN A 129 4.30 -1.45 -11.32
C GLN A 129 4.65 -0.47 -12.44
N ILE A 130 3.72 0.41 -12.78
CA ILE A 130 4.00 1.59 -13.60
C ILE A 130 4.41 2.72 -12.67
N VAL A 131 5.64 3.21 -12.82
CA VAL A 131 6.19 4.33 -12.06
C VAL A 131 6.25 5.55 -12.95
N TRP A 132 5.69 6.66 -12.47
CA TRP A 132 5.67 7.95 -13.17
C TRP A 132 6.72 8.91 -12.57
N PRO A 133 7.29 9.82 -13.35
CA PRO A 133 8.27 10.79 -12.86
C PRO A 133 7.60 12.08 -12.37
N ASP A 134 8.34 12.93 -11.67
CA ASP A 134 7.88 14.26 -11.33
C ASP A 134 7.90 15.22 -12.54
N LYS A 135 7.54 16.50 -12.31
CA LYS A 135 7.51 17.53 -13.36
C LYS A 135 8.89 17.86 -13.96
N GLN A 136 9.97 17.38 -13.35
CA GLN A 136 11.35 17.52 -13.85
C GLN A 136 11.82 16.26 -14.58
N ALA A 137 10.91 15.30 -14.83
CA ALA A 137 11.20 13.99 -15.41
C ALA A 137 12.12 13.11 -14.53
N LEU A 138 12.15 13.36 -13.22
CA LEU A 138 12.90 12.54 -12.27
C LEU A 138 11.99 11.47 -11.66
N PHE A 139 12.52 10.27 -11.43
CA PHE A 139 11.84 9.18 -10.74
C PHE A 139 12.08 9.21 -9.22
N PRO A 140 11.27 8.51 -8.40
CA PRO A 140 11.37 8.56 -6.94
C PRO A 140 12.75 8.19 -6.34
N TRP A 141 13.56 7.42 -7.07
CA TRP A 141 14.90 7.01 -6.66
C TRP A 141 16.01 7.97 -7.13
N GLU A 142 15.68 8.98 -7.93
CA GLU A 142 16.65 9.92 -8.47
C GLU A 142 16.83 11.13 -7.55
N GLU A 143 18.07 11.62 -7.48
CA GLU A 143 18.40 12.81 -6.72
C GLU A 143 17.66 14.04 -7.29
N GLY A 144 17.02 14.80 -6.42
CA GLY A 144 16.25 15.99 -6.82
C GLY A 144 14.77 15.74 -7.13
N PHE A 145 14.29 14.50 -7.02
CA PHE A 145 12.86 14.19 -7.08
C PHE A 145 12.06 15.04 -6.08
N THR A 146 10.88 15.49 -6.49
CA THR A 146 9.98 16.29 -5.66
C THR A 146 9.68 15.61 -4.32
N ALA A 147 10.24 16.15 -3.23
CA ALA A 147 10.23 15.51 -1.91
C ALA A 147 8.83 15.21 -1.37
N SER A 148 7.85 16.10 -1.60
CA SER A 148 6.46 15.89 -1.16
C SER A 148 5.75 14.74 -1.87
N TRP A 149 6.32 14.20 -2.95
CA TRP A 149 5.75 13.08 -3.72
C TRP A 149 6.44 11.75 -3.42
N LYS A 150 7.48 11.75 -2.58
CA LYS A 150 8.36 10.60 -2.32
C LYS A 150 7.59 9.33 -1.95
N PHE A 151 6.54 9.47 -1.13
CA PHE A 151 5.75 8.35 -0.63
C PHE A 151 4.42 8.15 -1.36
N GLY A 152 4.14 8.94 -2.40
CA GLY A 152 2.92 8.80 -3.21
C GLY A 152 2.90 7.51 -4.03
N GLN A 153 4.07 6.95 -4.35
CA GLN A 153 4.17 5.67 -5.05
C GLN A 153 5.22 4.78 -4.38
N PRO A 154 4.83 3.83 -3.51
CA PRO A 154 5.78 2.89 -2.93
C PRO A 154 6.43 2.05 -4.04
N LEU A 155 7.74 1.85 -3.97
CA LEU A 155 8.48 1.05 -4.94
C LEU A 155 8.35 -0.44 -4.59
N LEU A 156 7.51 -1.17 -5.32
CA LEU A 156 7.13 -2.53 -4.96
C LEU A 156 8.14 -3.62 -5.38
N ASP A 157 9.22 -3.25 -6.08
CA ASP A 157 10.34 -4.14 -6.36
C ASP A 157 11.30 -4.28 -5.17
N ARG A 158 11.22 -3.33 -4.23
CA ARG A 158 12.08 -3.19 -3.04
C ARG A 158 11.21 -2.87 -1.80
N ASN A 159 11.85 -2.54 -0.68
CA ASN A 159 11.19 -2.07 0.55
C ASN A 159 10.17 -3.03 1.19
N HIS A 160 10.35 -4.34 1.04
CA HIS A 160 9.46 -5.31 1.71
C HIS A 160 9.73 -5.46 3.21
N ASP A 161 10.93 -5.10 3.68
CA ASP A 161 11.33 -5.16 5.10
C ASP A 161 10.96 -3.89 5.88
N PHE A 162 10.67 -2.79 5.19
CA PHE A 162 10.21 -1.53 5.76
C PHE A 162 9.13 -0.93 4.86
N LYS A 163 7.86 -1.14 5.22
CA LYS A 163 6.68 -0.80 4.41
C LYS A 163 6.09 0.58 4.71
N PHE A 164 6.49 1.17 5.83
CA PHE A 164 6.05 2.48 6.28
C PHE A 164 6.35 3.56 5.22
N ARG A 165 5.49 4.57 5.17
CA ARG A 165 5.53 5.69 4.21
C ARG A 165 6.21 6.91 4.80
N GLU A 166 7.17 6.64 5.67
CA GLU A 166 7.92 7.62 6.43
C GLU A 166 9.41 7.37 6.21
N GLU A 167 10.23 8.37 6.52
CA GLU A 167 11.68 8.18 6.52
C GLU A 167 12.05 7.13 7.59
N HIS A 168 13.06 6.31 7.30
CA HIS A 168 13.57 5.31 8.25
C HIS A 168 13.93 5.93 9.62
N GLY A 169 14.43 7.16 9.59
CA GLY A 169 14.82 7.94 10.77
C GLY A 169 13.70 8.77 11.38
N LEU A 170 12.42 8.55 11.02
CA LEU A 170 11.31 9.24 11.68
C LEU A 170 11.35 8.96 13.18
N ASN A 171 11.29 10.02 13.98
CA ASN A 171 11.18 9.92 15.42
C ASN A 171 9.78 9.43 15.80
N VAL A 172 9.73 8.30 16.50
CA VAL A 172 8.48 7.69 16.99
C VAL A 172 8.57 7.44 18.49
N TYR A 173 7.42 7.37 19.14
CA TYR A 173 7.33 7.10 20.57
C TYR A 173 7.27 5.60 20.85
N THR A 174 7.89 5.19 21.95
CA THR A 174 7.83 3.83 22.48
C THR A 174 8.06 3.84 23.99
N THR A 175 8.02 2.68 24.65
CA THR A 175 8.33 2.58 26.08
C THR A 175 9.68 1.91 26.31
N ARG A 176 10.33 2.20 27.45
CA ARG A 176 11.54 1.51 27.90
C ARG A 176 11.39 -0.01 27.83
N GLN A 177 10.21 -0.53 28.20
CA GLN A 177 9.86 -1.95 28.20
C GLN A 177 10.01 -2.57 26.81
N VAL A 178 9.51 -1.88 25.77
CA VAL A 178 9.69 -2.33 24.39
C VAL A 178 11.18 -2.42 24.08
N LEU A 179 11.97 -1.38 24.40
CA LEU A 179 13.43 -1.39 24.17
C LEU A 179 14.18 -2.46 24.96
N GLU A 180 13.64 -2.88 26.11
CA GLU A 180 14.15 -3.99 26.93
C GLU A 180 13.68 -5.37 26.45
N GLY A 181 12.93 -5.43 25.35
CA GLY A 181 12.53 -6.66 24.65
C GLY A 181 11.09 -7.09 24.88
N GLN A 182 10.24 -6.28 25.52
CA GLN A 182 8.81 -6.55 25.56
C GLN A 182 8.18 -6.38 24.16
N PRO A 183 7.15 -7.17 23.82
CA PRO A 183 6.54 -7.11 22.51
C PRO A 183 5.77 -5.80 22.30
N VAL A 184 5.73 -5.30 21.07
CA VAL A 184 4.80 -4.23 20.68
C VAL A 184 3.41 -4.84 20.55
N LEU A 185 2.51 -4.51 21.46
CA LEU A 185 1.13 -5.05 21.51
C LEU A 185 0.08 -3.98 21.23
N HIS A 186 0.46 -2.71 21.31
CA HIS A 186 -0.42 -1.58 21.11
C HIS A 186 0.30 -0.54 20.24
N VAL A 187 -0.37 -0.07 19.19
CA VAL A 187 0.17 0.93 18.28
C VAL A 187 -0.86 2.02 18.08
N VAL A 188 -0.44 3.27 18.15
CA VAL A 188 -1.27 4.45 17.90
C VAL A 188 -0.65 5.23 16.74
N HIS A 189 -1.48 5.66 15.81
CA HIS A 189 -1.17 6.66 14.81
C HIS A 189 -2.17 7.80 15.03
N ASP A 190 -1.74 8.85 15.72
CA ASP A 190 -2.63 9.94 16.12
C ASP A 190 -2.99 10.83 14.91
N ASP A 191 -3.82 11.84 15.15
CA ASP A 191 -4.29 12.78 14.13
C ASP A 191 -3.21 13.79 13.67
N GLU A 192 -2.21 14.03 14.51
CA GLU A 192 -1.02 14.82 14.20
C GLU A 192 0.03 14.06 13.36
N GLY A 193 -0.13 12.74 13.22
CA GLY A 193 0.76 11.87 12.45
C GLY A 193 1.95 11.33 13.24
N ASN A 194 1.91 11.37 14.58
CA ASN A 194 2.88 10.70 15.41
C ASN A 194 2.54 9.22 15.54
N TRP A 195 3.58 8.40 15.46
CA TRP A 195 3.49 6.98 15.73
C TRP A 195 3.93 6.67 17.16
N GLN A 196 3.17 5.80 17.83
CA GLN A 196 3.49 5.26 19.14
C GLN A 196 3.47 3.73 19.07
N PHE A 197 4.54 3.07 19.50
CA PHE A 197 4.67 1.61 19.52
C PHE A 197 4.91 1.13 20.95
N LEU A 198 3.90 0.52 21.55
CA LEU A 198 3.78 0.36 23.00
C LEU A 198 3.60 -1.12 23.38
N SER A 199 4.09 -1.49 24.56
CA SER A 199 3.89 -2.83 25.13
C SER A 199 2.46 -3.07 25.62
N ASN A 200 1.74 -2.00 25.92
CA ASN A 200 0.38 -1.99 26.45
C ASN A 200 -0.24 -0.59 26.24
N ALA A 201 -1.57 -0.49 26.39
CA ALA A 201 -2.27 0.80 26.29
C ALA A 201 -1.99 1.72 27.49
N GLN A 202 -1.77 1.15 28.68
CA GLN A 202 -1.48 1.91 29.90
C GLN A 202 -0.01 1.80 30.26
N TYR A 203 0.71 2.93 30.23
CA TYR A 203 2.12 3.01 30.56
C TYR A 203 2.41 4.18 31.51
N ASP A 204 3.61 4.19 32.10
CA ASP A 204 4.11 5.33 32.89
C ASP A 204 4.82 6.29 31.93
N ASP A 205 4.45 7.57 31.93
CA ASP A 205 5.07 8.60 31.08
C ASP A 205 6.59 8.68 31.26
N ASN A 206 7.11 8.33 32.45
CA ASN A 206 8.55 8.29 32.71
C ASN A 206 9.28 7.19 31.90
N ASP A 207 8.54 6.20 31.39
CA ASP A 207 9.06 5.14 30.53
C ASP A 207 8.99 5.50 29.05
N LEU A 208 8.36 6.61 28.66
CA LEU A 208 8.29 7.05 27.27
C LEU A 208 9.69 7.37 26.72
N ARG A 209 9.98 6.86 25.53
CA ARG A 209 11.24 7.03 24.80
C ARG A 209 10.93 7.38 23.36
N MET A 210 11.88 8.06 22.73
CA MET A 210 11.82 8.39 21.31
C MET A 210 12.96 7.65 20.60
N VAL A 211 12.63 6.94 19.52
CA VAL A 211 13.58 6.18 18.71
C VAL A 211 13.28 6.36 17.23
N ALA A 212 14.21 5.96 16.37
CA ALA A 212 13.93 5.91 14.94
C ALA A 212 12.95 4.76 14.61
N LEU A 213 11.99 5.00 13.71
CA LEU A 213 11.01 4.00 13.28
C LEU A 213 11.67 2.71 12.78
N ILE A 214 12.81 2.81 12.09
CA ILE A 214 13.56 1.64 11.64
C ILE A 214 14.03 0.74 12.79
N GLU A 215 14.29 1.27 13.99
CA GLU A 215 14.68 0.47 15.16
C GLU A 215 13.50 -0.37 15.65
N ILE A 216 12.29 0.19 15.66
CA ILE A 216 11.07 -0.56 16.00
C ILE A 216 10.83 -1.68 14.98
N VAL A 217 10.92 -1.37 13.68
CA VAL A 217 10.73 -2.36 12.62
C VAL A 217 11.80 -3.45 12.68
N ALA A 218 13.05 -3.10 13.00
CA ALA A 218 14.13 -4.07 13.15
C ALA A 218 13.92 -5.00 14.36
N GLN A 219 13.38 -4.48 15.46
CA GLN A 219 13.06 -5.26 16.65
C GLN A 219 11.84 -6.16 16.42
N ASP A 220 10.81 -5.63 15.76
CA ASP A 220 9.58 -6.34 15.46
C ASP A 220 9.12 -6.09 14.01
N PRO A 221 9.59 -6.91 13.05
CA PRO A 221 9.23 -6.75 11.65
C PRO A 221 7.73 -6.91 11.36
N THR A 222 6.96 -7.51 12.27
CA THR A 222 5.52 -7.74 12.07
C THR A 222 4.69 -6.46 12.26
N VAL A 223 5.28 -5.38 12.79
CA VAL A 223 4.64 -4.05 12.79
C VAL A 223 4.47 -3.49 11.38
N ASN A 224 5.18 -4.01 10.37
CA ASN A 224 4.96 -3.69 8.96
C ASN A 224 3.52 -4.01 8.50
N GLU A 225 2.76 -4.84 9.20
CA GLU A 225 1.33 -5.06 8.90
C GLU A 225 0.45 -3.82 9.16
N LEU A 226 0.98 -2.83 9.88
CA LEU A 226 0.30 -1.58 10.24
C LEU A 226 0.71 -0.40 9.36
N PHE A 227 1.50 -0.59 8.30
CA PHE A 227 1.93 0.50 7.40
C PHE A 227 0.80 1.25 6.68
N GLN A 228 -0.44 0.79 6.82
CA GLN A 228 -1.66 1.41 6.29
C GLN A 228 -2.62 1.84 7.43
N LEU A 229 -2.19 1.81 8.69
CA LEU A 229 -2.99 2.33 9.80
C LEU A 229 -3.13 3.84 9.60
N ASN A 230 -4.36 4.32 9.44
CA ASN A 230 -4.65 5.71 9.11
C ASN A 230 -4.44 6.63 10.34
N TYR A 231 -4.43 7.94 10.12
CA TYR A 231 -4.41 8.94 11.19
C TYR A 231 -5.65 8.81 12.09
N GLY A 232 -5.46 9.00 13.39
CA GLY A 232 -6.51 8.84 14.40
C GLY A 232 -6.97 7.39 14.56
N TRP A 233 -6.09 6.41 14.32
CA TRP A 233 -6.38 5.00 14.54
C TRP A 233 -5.35 4.36 15.45
N GLN A 234 -5.82 3.32 16.15
CA GLN A 234 -4.99 2.46 16.97
C GLN A 234 -5.15 1.00 16.57
N ALA A 235 -4.16 0.19 16.94
CA ALA A 235 -4.16 -1.24 16.72
C ALA A 235 -3.66 -2.00 17.95
N GLN A 236 -4.31 -3.12 18.28
CA GLN A 236 -3.95 -3.99 19.39
C GLN A 236 -3.80 -5.45 18.93
N ARG A 237 -2.92 -6.20 19.60
CA ARG A 237 -2.79 -7.66 19.41
C ARG A 237 -2.33 -8.33 20.71
N GLU A 238 -2.53 -9.65 20.79
CA GLU A 238 -2.18 -10.42 21.99
C GLU A 238 -0.70 -10.82 22.07
N ALA A 239 -0.03 -10.97 20.92
CA ALA A 239 1.36 -11.39 20.82
C ALA A 239 1.96 -10.98 19.47
N ILE A 240 3.30 -11.03 19.34
CA ILE A 240 4.01 -10.80 18.07
C ILE A 240 3.50 -11.77 17.01
N GLY A 241 3.15 -11.25 15.82
CA GLY A 241 2.54 -12.00 14.72
C GLY A 241 1.07 -12.40 14.93
N GLY A 242 0.46 -12.00 16.05
CA GLY A 242 -0.98 -12.09 16.26
C GLY A 242 -1.75 -11.11 15.39
N LYS A 243 -3.02 -11.43 15.09
CA LYS A 243 -3.88 -10.57 14.27
C LYS A 243 -4.14 -9.23 14.97
N TRP A 244 -3.88 -8.14 14.27
CA TRP A 244 -4.22 -6.79 14.72
C TRP A 244 -5.74 -6.57 14.74
N GLN A 245 -6.23 -6.02 15.84
CA GLN A 245 -7.56 -5.44 16.00
C GLN A 245 -7.40 -3.93 15.89
N LYS A 246 -8.07 -3.30 14.94
CA LYS A 246 -7.93 -1.87 14.63
C LYS A 246 -9.22 -1.15 15.00
N GLU A 247 -9.10 0.02 15.60
CA GLU A 247 -10.23 0.88 15.96
C GLU A 247 -9.81 2.36 15.89
N ALA A 248 -10.79 3.26 15.88
CA ALA A 248 -10.52 4.68 16.00
C ALA A 248 -9.83 4.97 17.34
N PHE A 249 -8.86 5.88 17.31
CA PHE A 249 -8.23 6.41 18.51
C PHE A 249 -9.00 7.67 18.91
N GLU A 250 -9.52 7.67 20.14
CA GLU A 250 -10.19 8.82 20.75
C GLU A 250 -9.24 9.37 21.81
N ASP A 251 -8.67 10.55 21.57
CA ASP A 251 -7.91 11.26 22.59
C ASP A 251 -8.85 11.72 23.70
N GLU A 252 -8.55 11.36 24.96
CA GLU A 252 -9.36 11.72 26.12
C GLU A 252 -9.40 13.25 26.40
N GLU A 253 -8.74 14.09 25.61
CA GLU A 253 -8.72 15.55 25.77
C GLU A 253 -9.98 16.27 25.25
N ASP A 254 -10.80 15.66 24.40
CA ASP A 254 -12.04 16.27 23.88
C ASP A 254 -13.26 16.20 24.85
N GLY A 255 -13.05 15.70 26.07
CA GLY A 255 -14.09 15.55 27.10
C GLY A 255 -14.24 16.73 28.07
N ALA A 256 -13.50 17.83 27.90
CA ALA A 256 -13.45 18.94 28.86
C ALA A 256 -13.76 20.31 28.25
N GLU A 257 -14.98 20.52 27.74
CA GLU A 257 -15.64 21.83 27.72
C GLU A 257 -17.14 21.76 28.09
#